data_AF-A0A4Y7PG97-F1
#
_entry.id   AF-A0A4Y7PG97-F1
#
_cell.length_a   1.000
_cell.length_b   1.000
_cell.length_c   1.000
_cell.angle_alpha   90.00
_cell.angle_beta   90.00
_cell.angle_gamma   90.00
#
_symmetry.space_group_name_H-M   'P 1'
#
loop_
_entity.id
_entity.type
_entity.pdbx_description
1 polymer ?
#
loop_
_entity_poly.entity_id
_entity_poly.type
_entity_poly.pdbx_seq_one_letter_code
_entity_poly.pdbx_strand_id
1 'polypeptide(L)'
;MTCQVREVAKSIEGERPSVPLEPYNVRITSGGRLKGWVDFSLKFFAENPGKPLVFHTLPRETVHLEDVDMSVEKDVTDKTSKALPVGTDGDSDTESITPRRSKSAVTSNVPRLVSVVEIIKREYLKSLPPGPRQSLHQYNQLQFLENTTDSADGSEDTRMREILAALEGKNQCTEQLI
;
A
#
# COMPACT_ATOMS: atom_id res chain seq x y z
N MET A 1 2.78 4.66 -6.87
CA MET A 1 3.98 4.70 -6.00
C MET A 1 3.61 4.27 -4.60
N THR A 2 3.80 3.00 -4.26
CA THR A 2 3.46 2.42 -2.94
C THR A 2 4.71 2.32 -2.08
N CYS A 3 4.79 3.12 -1.01
CA CYS A 3 5.87 2.99 -0.05
C CYS A 3 5.59 1.83 0.91
N GLN A 4 6.49 0.85 0.94
CA GLN A 4 6.64 -0.02 2.10
C GLN A 4 7.66 0.65 3.07
N VAL A 5 7.56 0.40 4.37
CA VAL A 5 8.54 0.89 5.35
C VAL A 5 8.78 -0.26 6.30
N ARG A 6 9.94 -0.91 6.19
CA ARG A 6 10.02 -2.36 6.39
C ARG A 6 11.01 -2.82 7.45
N GLU A 7 11.25 -2.14 8.57
CA GLU A 7 11.86 -2.80 9.74
C GLU A 7 12.01 -1.91 10.97
N VAL A 8 11.89 -2.54 12.12
CA VAL A 8 12.59 -2.18 13.35
C VAL A 8 13.35 -3.40 13.85
N ALA A 9 14.68 -3.33 13.87
CA ALA A 9 15.55 -4.35 14.44
C ALA A 9 16.18 -3.86 15.75
N LYS A 10 16.10 -4.69 16.79
CA LYS A 10 16.85 -4.53 18.03
C LYS A 10 18.10 -5.39 17.92
N SER A 11 19.27 -4.77 17.73
CA SER A 11 20.54 -5.48 17.74
C SER A 11 21.03 -5.56 19.18
N ILE A 12 21.15 -6.76 19.72
CA ILE A 12 21.91 -7.02 20.92
C ILE A 12 23.32 -7.38 20.40
N GLU A 13 24.29 -6.51 20.63
CA GLU A 13 25.70 -6.81 20.30
C GLU A 13 26.12 -8.07 21.08
N GLY A 14 26.31 -9.21 20.42
CA GLY A 14 26.86 -10.39 21.11
C GLY A 14 26.78 -11.74 20.40
N GLU A 15 25.64 -12.16 19.86
CA GLU A 15 25.49 -13.51 19.30
C GLU A 15 24.68 -13.49 18.01
N ARG A 16 25.26 -13.97 16.92
CA ARG A 16 24.54 -14.21 15.68
C ARG A 16 23.59 -15.40 15.95
N PRO A 17 22.26 -15.22 15.93
CA PRO A 17 21.36 -16.34 16.16
C PRO A 17 21.60 -17.41 15.08
N SER A 18 21.74 -18.67 15.50
CA SER A 18 22.03 -19.81 14.63
C SER A 18 20.88 -20.16 13.68
N VAL A 19 19.71 -19.55 13.87
CA VAL A 19 18.52 -19.71 13.04
C VAL A 19 18.03 -18.32 12.62
N PRO A 20 17.76 -18.06 11.33
CA PRO A 20 17.14 -16.82 10.90
C PRO A 20 15.80 -16.64 11.60
N LEU A 21 15.67 -15.60 12.44
CA LEU A 21 14.41 -15.28 13.08
C LEU A 21 13.47 -14.70 12.02
N GLU A 22 12.40 -15.42 11.69
CA GLU A 22 11.40 -14.89 10.77
C GLU A 22 10.79 -13.59 11.33
N PRO A 23 10.73 -12.51 10.53
CA PRO A 23 10.17 -11.25 10.98
C PRO A 23 8.67 -11.38 11.26
N TYR A 24 8.20 -10.69 12.30
CA TYR A 24 6.77 -10.56 12.54
C TYR A 24 6.20 -9.44 11.68
N ASN A 25 5.18 -9.72 10.88
CA ASN A 25 4.60 -8.77 9.93
C ASN A 25 3.31 -8.14 10.48
N VAL A 26 3.24 -6.81 10.45
CA VAL A 26 2.09 -6.01 10.88
C VAL A 26 1.60 -5.15 9.72
N ARG A 27 0.34 -5.37 9.34
CA ARG A 27 -0.32 -4.55 8.32
C ARG A 27 -0.95 -3.30 8.92
N ILE A 28 -0.64 -2.14 8.37
CA ILE A 28 -1.31 -0.88 8.68
C ILE A 28 -2.48 -0.66 7.70
N THR A 29 -3.69 -0.56 8.25
CA THR A 29 -4.94 -0.39 7.51
C THR A 29 -5.65 0.91 7.91
N SER A 30 -6.60 1.35 7.09
CA SER A 30 -7.42 2.54 7.36
C SER A 30 -8.37 2.37 8.56
N GLY A 31 -8.80 1.14 8.86
CA GLY A 31 -9.77 0.85 9.92
C GLY A 31 -9.18 0.61 11.32
N GLY A 32 -7.88 0.31 11.44
CA GLY A 32 -7.28 0.03 12.75
C GLY A 32 -7.13 1.28 13.62
N ARG A 33 -6.72 1.13 14.89
CA ARG A 33 -6.49 2.26 15.82
C ARG A 33 -4.99 2.42 16.07
N LEU A 34 -4.49 3.67 16.05
CA LEU A 34 -3.06 3.97 16.27
C LEU A 34 -2.53 3.34 17.57
N LYS A 35 -3.25 3.60 18.67
CA LYS A 35 -2.90 3.08 20.00
C LYS A 35 -2.75 1.56 20.02
N GLY A 36 -3.62 0.83 19.32
CA GLY A 36 -3.56 -0.63 19.27
C GLY A 36 -2.26 -1.16 18.67
N TRP A 37 -1.79 -0.56 17.56
CA TRP A 37 -0.51 -0.93 16.97
C TRP A 37 0.67 -0.55 17.87
N VAL A 38 0.63 0.62 18.52
CA VAL A 38 1.69 1.07 19.42
C VAL A 38 1.82 0.15 20.63
N ASP A 39 0.71 -0.11 21.33
CA ASP A 39 0.67 -0.98 22.52
C ASP A 39 1.18 -2.39 22.16
N PHE A 40 0.70 -2.94 21.04
CA PHE A 40 1.16 -4.23 20.52
C PHE A 40 2.67 -4.25 20.29
N SER A 41 3.22 -3.22 19.65
CA SER A 41 4.63 -3.17 19.25
C SER A 41 5.57 -3.05 20.46
N LEU A 42 5.21 -2.22 21.44
CA LEU A 42 5.99 -2.08 22.67
C LEU A 42 6.01 -3.39 23.46
N LYS A 43 4.85 -4.05 23.57
CA LYS A 43 4.75 -5.38 24.18
C LYS A 43 5.58 -6.41 23.41
N PHE A 44 5.52 -6.40 22.09
CA PHE A 44 6.29 -7.30 21.24
C PHE A 44 7.81 -7.17 21.46
N PHE A 45 8.34 -5.95 21.55
CA PHE A 45 9.77 -5.71 21.80
C PHE A 45 10.21 -6.11 23.21
N ALA A 46 9.31 -6.11 24.18
CA ALA A 46 9.58 -6.59 25.54
C ALA A 46 9.62 -8.13 25.59
N GLU A 47 8.70 -8.79 24.90
CA GLU A 47 8.56 -10.26 24.92
C GLU A 47 9.55 -10.97 23.97
N ASN A 48 9.97 -10.32 22.89
CA ASN A 48 10.79 -10.94 21.85
C ASN A 48 12.06 -10.11 21.57
N PRO A 49 13.01 -10.04 22.52
CA PRO A 49 14.27 -9.32 22.31
C PRO A 49 15.07 -10.00 21.18
N GLY A 50 15.26 -9.29 20.06
CA GLY A 50 16.01 -9.77 18.90
C GLY A 50 15.16 -10.23 17.72
N LYS A 51 13.83 -10.35 17.87
CA LYS A 51 12.95 -10.63 16.73
C LYS A 51 12.59 -9.33 15.99
N PRO A 52 12.81 -9.23 14.66
CA PRO A 52 12.47 -8.04 13.92
C PRO A 52 10.95 -7.90 13.76
N LEU A 53 10.47 -6.65 13.83
CA LEU A 53 9.08 -6.27 13.60
C LEU A 53 8.98 -5.47 12.30
N VAL A 54 8.14 -5.93 11.38
CA VAL A 54 7.98 -5.36 10.04
C VAL A 54 6.60 -4.76 9.91
N PHE A 55 6.52 -3.49 9.52
CA PHE A 55 5.25 -2.86 9.19
C PHE A 55 5.08 -2.74 7.67
N HIS A 56 3.85 -2.87 7.16
CA HIS A 56 3.58 -2.71 5.73
C HIS A 56 2.15 -2.27 5.46
N THR A 57 1.91 -1.75 4.26
CA THR A 57 0.57 -1.32 3.78
C THR A 57 0.04 -2.19 2.63
N LEU A 58 0.73 -3.29 2.31
CA LEU A 58 0.35 -4.19 1.21
C LEU A 58 -1.13 -4.57 1.27
N PRO A 59 -1.81 -4.76 0.12
CA PRO A 59 -3.14 -5.33 0.07
C PRO A 59 -3.19 -6.68 0.78
N ARG A 60 -4.40 -7.12 1.17
CA ARG A 60 -4.57 -8.51 1.55
C ARG A 60 -4.43 -9.32 0.27
N GLU A 61 -3.67 -10.39 0.29
CA GLU A 61 -3.75 -11.39 -0.78
C GLU A 61 -5.20 -11.88 -0.81
N THR A 62 -5.90 -11.58 -1.90
CA THR A 62 -7.16 -12.23 -2.22
C THR A 62 -6.78 -13.59 -2.75
N VAL A 63 -6.89 -14.62 -1.90
CA VAL A 63 -6.80 -16.00 -2.35
C VAL A 63 -7.94 -16.20 -3.34
N HIS A 64 -7.63 -16.20 -4.64
CA HIS A 64 -8.58 -16.63 -5.65
C HIS A 64 -8.74 -18.14 -5.47
N LEU A 65 -9.87 -18.55 -4.91
CA LEU A 65 -10.27 -19.95 -4.75
C LEU A 65 -10.71 -20.51 -6.12
N GLU A 66 -9.85 -20.45 -7.14
CA GLU A 66 -10.19 -20.91 -8.49
C GLU A 66 -9.78 -22.37 -8.77
N ASP A 67 -9.27 -23.11 -7.78
CA ASP A 67 -8.89 -24.54 -7.94
C ASP A 67 -9.56 -25.50 -6.92
N VAL A 68 -10.76 -25.20 -6.42
CA VAL A 68 -11.57 -26.20 -5.71
C VAL A 68 -12.82 -26.53 -6.53
N ASP A 69 -12.66 -27.53 -7.39
CA ASP A 69 -13.77 -28.29 -8.00
C ASP A 69 -14.57 -28.96 -6.88
N MET A 70 -15.57 -28.25 -6.36
CA MET A 70 -16.62 -28.80 -5.52
C MET A 70 -17.95 -28.55 -6.20
N SER A 71 -18.27 -29.45 -7.12
CA SER A 71 -19.61 -29.74 -7.60
C SER A 71 -20.55 -30.03 -6.42
N VAL A 72 -21.22 -28.99 -5.91
CA VAL A 72 -22.39 -29.14 -5.03
C VAL A 72 -23.52 -28.29 -5.61
N GLU A 73 -24.41 -28.98 -6.31
CA GLU A 73 -25.73 -28.48 -6.69
C GLU A 73 -26.54 -28.12 -5.45
N LYS A 74 -27.04 -26.88 -5.38
CA LYS A 74 -28.37 -26.51 -4.83
C LYS A 74 -28.81 -25.24 -5.54
N ASP A 75 -29.72 -25.34 -6.49
CA ASP A 75 -31.17 -25.42 -6.34
C ASP A 75 -31.82 -24.06 -6.04
N VAL A 76 -32.92 -23.87 -6.76
CA VAL A 76 -33.60 -22.64 -7.15
C VAL A 76 -34.43 -22.09 -5.99
N THR A 77 -34.32 -20.79 -5.68
CA THR A 77 -35.53 -19.96 -5.53
C THR A 77 -35.29 -18.45 -5.68
N ASP A 78 -36.03 -17.93 -6.65
CA ASP A 78 -36.30 -16.57 -7.09
C ASP A 78 -36.97 -15.69 -6.00
N LYS A 79 -36.62 -14.39 -5.90
CA LYS A 79 -37.58 -13.26 -6.02
C LYS A 79 -37.09 -11.84 -5.66
N THR A 80 -37.44 -10.96 -6.60
CA THR A 80 -38.00 -9.60 -6.42
C THR A 80 -37.06 -8.38 -6.54
N SER A 81 -37.19 -7.80 -7.72
CA SER A 81 -36.86 -6.46 -8.21
C SER A 81 -37.42 -5.29 -7.38
N LYS A 82 -36.70 -4.15 -7.36
CA LYS A 82 -37.35 -2.83 -7.28
C LYS A 82 -36.49 -1.66 -7.82
N ALA A 83 -37.00 -1.13 -8.94
CA ALA A 83 -37.09 0.26 -9.38
C ALA A 83 -35.83 1.09 -9.77
N LEU A 84 -35.90 1.51 -11.04
CA LEU A 84 -35.28 2.68 -11.69
C LEU A 84 -35.68 4.01 -11.03
N PRO A 85 -34.93 5.10 -11.31
CA PRO A 85 -35.55 6.37 -11.63
C PRO A 85 -35.23 6.83 -13.07
N VAL A 86 -36.30 7.29 -13.71
CA VAL A 86 -36.40 7.84 -15.06
C VAL A 86 -36.29 9.37 -15.00
N GLY A 87 -35.56 9.94 -15.96
CA GLY A 87 -35.73 11.32 -16.46
C GLY A 87 -34.83 12.40 -15.86
N THR A 88 -34.01 13.06 -16.68
CA THR A 88 -34.31 14.36 -17.29
C THR A 88 -33.15 14.78 -18.21
N ASP A 89 -33.45 15.04 -19.48
CA ASP A 89 -32.54 15.60 -20.47
C ASP A 89 -32.25 17.08 -20.17
N GLY A 90 -30.99 17.50 -20.25
CA GLY A 90 -30.55 18.87 -20.02
C GLY A 90 -29.13 19.09 -20.53
N ASP A 91 -29.05 19.61 -21.76
CA ASP A 91 -27.88 20.10 -22.49
C ASP A 91 -27.28 21.36 -21.83
N SER A 92 -25.96 21.37 -21.56
CA SER A 92 -25.07 22.56 -21.58
C SER A 92 -23.70 22.25 -20.94
N ASP A 93 -22.67 22.47 -21.76
CA ASP A 93 -21.26 22.75 -21.47
C ASP A 93 -20.33 21.63 -20.98
N THR A 94 -19.70 21.03 -22.00
CA THR A 94 -18.51 20.20 -22.03
C THR A 94 -17.31 20.85 -21.32
N GLU A 95 -17.24 20.74 -20.00
CA GLU A 95 -15.96 20.72 -19.29
C GLU A 95 -15.42 19.29 -19.23
N SER A 96 -14.23 19.10 -19.77
CA SER A 96 -13.52 17.82 -19.80
C SER A 96 -13.25 17.31 -18.38
N ILE A 97 -14.10 16.41 -17.88
CA ILE A 97 -13.88 15.66 -16.65
C ILE A 97 -12.73 14.69 -16.91
N THR A 98 -11.51 15.15 -16.66
CA THR A 98 -10.36 14.25 -16.54
C THR A 98 -10.64 13.26 -15.40
N PRO A 99 -10.54 11.94 -15.61
CA PRO A 99 -10.76 10.98 -14.54
C PRO A 99 -9.68 11.21 -13.49
N ARG A 100 -10.08 11.74 -12.33
CA ARG A 100 -9.20 11.85 -11.17
C ARG A 100 -8.78 10.43 -10.79
N ARG A 101 -7.56 10.03 -11.17
CA ARG A 101 -6.95 8.76 -10.78
C ARG A 101 -7.13 8.60 -9.27
N SER A 102 -8.01 7.69 -8.88
CA SER A 102 -8.23 7.35 -7.48
C SER A 102 -6.89 6.85 -6.92
N LYS A 103 -6.45 7.43 -5.81
CA LYS A 103 -5.19 7.02 -5.18
C LYS A 103 -5.32 5.55 -4.81
N SER A 104 -4.34 4.72 -5.21
CA SER A 104 -4.38 3.29 -4.90
C SER A 104 -4.41 3.08 -3.39
N ALA A 105 -5.27 2.18 -2.92
CA ALA A 105 -5.57 1.97 -1.49
C ALA A 105 -4.35 1.64 -0.61
N VAL A 106 -3.24 1.23 -1.22
CA VAL A 106 -1.97 0.94 -0.54
C VAL A 106 -1.22 2.24 -0.19
N THR A 107 -1.32 3.27 -1.04
CA THR A 107 -0.65 4.57 -0.83
C THR A 107 -1.35 5.44 0.20
N SER A 108 -2.67 5.27 0.35
CA SER A 108 -3.47 6.08 1.28
C SER A 108 -3.11 5.83 2.75
N ASN A 109 -2.50 4.69 3.08
CA ASN A 109 -2.13 4.32 4.46
C ASN A 109 -0.68 4.64 4.83
N VAL A 110 0.15 5.13 3.89
CA VAL A 110 1.57 5.43 4.13
C VAL A 110 1.77 6.52 5.20
N PRO A 111 1.07 7.67 5.19
CA PRO A 111 1.24 8.68 6.23
C PRO A 111 0.94 8.15 7.64
N ARG A 112 -0.02 7.21 7.70
CA ARG A 112 -0.42 6.56 8.94
C ARG A 112 0.64 5.57 9.43
N LEU A 113 1.20 4.77 8.53
CA LEU A 113 2.32 3.88 8.82
C LEU A 113 3.50 4.64 9.45
N VAL A 114 3.90 5.75 8.82
CA VAL A 114 4.97 6.61 9.35
C VAL A 114 4.61 7.12 10.74
N SER A 115 3.38 7.61 10.93
CA SER A 115 2.92 8.08 12.24
C SER A 115 3.02 7.02 13.34
N VAL A 116 2.62 5.77 13.04
CA VAL A 116 2.71 4.64 13.98
C VAL A 116 4.16 4.36 14.37
N VAL A 117 5.05 4.22 13.38
CA VAL A 117 6.47 3.91 13.62
C VAL A 117 7.15 5.03 14.43
N GLU A 118 6.86 6.29 14.11
CA GLU A 118 7.41 7.44 14.85
C GLU A 118 6.93 7.50 16.31
N ILE A 119 5.67 7.17 16.58
CA ILE A 119 5.15 7.09 17.95
C ILE A 119 5.85 5.95 18.71
N ILE A 120 5.95 4.76 18.08
CA ILE A 120 6.63 3.60 18.69
C ILE A 120 8.07 3.96 19.06
N LYS A 121 8.83 4.59 18.15
CA LYS A 121 10.20 5.03 18.43
C LYS A 121 10.29 5.95 19.65
N ARG A 122 9.41 6.96 19.73
CA ARG A 122 9.38 7.89 20.86
C ARG A 122 9.04 7.20 22.18
N GLU A 123 8.02 6.35 22.20
CA GLU A 123 7.60 5.65 23.42
C GLU A 123 8.62 4.60 23.86
N TYR A 124 9.22 3.88 22.92
CA TYR A 124 10.28 2.91 23.21
C TYR A 124 11.48 3.58 23.87
N LEU A 125 11.95 4.72 23.33
CA LEU A 125 13.05 5.49 23.91
C LEU A 125 12.75 6.04 25.31
N LYS A 126 11.49 6.40 25.59
CA LYS A 126 11.05 6.82 26.94
C LYS A 126 11.06 5.67 27.94
N SER A 127 10.76 4.44 27.49
CA SER A 127 10.70 3.26 28.35
C SER A 127 12.06 2.68 28.73
N LEU A 128 13.13 3.11 28.05
CA LEU A 128 14.47 2.59 28.28
C LEU A 128 15.11 3.18 29.56
N PRO A 129 15.78 2.35 30.39
CA PRO A 129 16.52 2.85 31.53
C PRO A 129 17.71 3.70 31.05
N PRO A 130 18.13 4.71 31.84
CA PRO A 130 19.34 5.47 31.53
C PRO A 130 20.56 4.53 31.57
N GLY A 131 21.21 4.32 30.43
CA GLY A 131 22.33 3.39 30.30
C GLY A 131 22.93 3.38 28.89
N PRO A 132 23.88 2.45 28.60
CA PRO A 132 24.41 2.24 27.26
C PRO A 132 23.25 2.09 26.28
N ARG A 133 23.21 2.99 25.29
CA ARG A 133 22.01 3.28 24.50
C ARG A 133 21.56 2.04 23.72
N GLN A 134 20.53 1.34 24.22
CA GLN A 134 19.78 0.42 23.37
C GLN A 134 19.10 1.27 22.29
N SER A 135 19.58 1.13 21.06
CA SER A 135 19.06 1.88 19.93
C SER A 135 18.10 1.02 19.12
N LEU A 136 17.15 1.68 18.47
CA LEU A 136 16.22 1.03 17.56
C LEU A 136 16.75 1.25 16.14
N HIS A 137 17.12 0.18 15.44
CA HIS A 137 17.57 0.27 14.06
C HIS A 137 16.36 0.17 13.13
N GLN A 138 16.29 1.03 12.13
CA GLN A 138 15.17 1.07 11.18
C GLN A 138 15.71 0.92 9.76
N TYR A 139 15.10 0.02 8.99
CA TYR A 139 15.38 -0.15 7.56
C TYR A 139 14.12 0.14 6.75
N ASN A 140 14.26 0.95 5.71
CA ASN A 140 13.14 1.34 4.85
C ASN A 140 13.33 0.71 3.47
N GLN A 141 12.33 -0.02 3.00
CA GLN A 141 12.34 -0.64 1.68
C GLN A 141 11.13 -0.16 0.90
N LEU A 142 11.35 0.44 -0.26
CA LEU A 142 10.27 0.84 -1.17
C LEU A 142 10.07 -0.26 -2.21
N GLN A 143 8.81 -0.59 -2.52
CA GLN A 143 8.47 -1.60 -3.53
C GLN A 143 7.39 -1.08 -4.47
N PHE A 144 7.48 -1.46 -5.74
CA PHE A 144 6.51 -1.10 -6.75
C PHE A 144 5.57 -2.28 -6.94
N LEU A 145 4.28 -2.07 -6.70
CA LEU A 145 3.26 -3.01 -7.14
C LEU A 145 2.97 -2.68 -8.60
N GLU A 146 3.29 -3.60 -9.49
CA GLU A 146 2.91 -3.49 -10.89
C GLU A 146 1.37 -3.51 -10.95
N ASN A 147 0.78 -2.45 -11.48
CA ASN A 147 -0.65 -2.43 -11.73
C ASN A 147 -0.87 -3.28 -12.99
N THR A 148 -1.25 -4.54 -12.81
CA THR A 148 -1.59 -5.44 -13.94
C THR A 148 -2.83 -5.00 -14.72
N THR A 149 -3.45 -3.89 -14.32
CA THR A 149 -4.61 -3.26 -14.97
C THR A 149 -4.24 -2.32 -16.12
N ASP A 150 -2.99 -2.32 -16.59
CA ASP A 150 -2.73 -1.91 -17.97
C ASP A 150 -3.24 -3.03 -18.90
N SER A 151 -4.55 -3.31 -18.78
CA SER A 151 -5.30 -4.06 -19.76
C SER A 151 -5.04 -3.39 -21.09
N ALA A 152 -4.38 -4.14 -21.97
CA ALA A 152 -4.01 -3.79 -23.32
C ALA A 152 -5.23 -3.63 -24.25
N ASP A 153 -6.24 -2.88 -23.80
CA ASP A 153 -7.47 -2.56 -24.54
C ASP A 153 -7.45 -1.12 -25.09
N GLY A 154 -6.33 -0.42 -24.92
CA GLY A 154 -5.98 0.63 -25.87
C GLY A 154 -5.67 -0.06 -27.19
N SER A 155 -6.63 -0.09 -28.13
CA SER A 155 -6.40 -0.47 -29.53
C SER A 155 -5.02 0.04 -29.97
N GLU A 156 -4.20 -0.82 -30.60
CA GLU A 156 -2.84 -0.45 -31.02
C GLU A 156 -2.80 0.89 -31.78
N ASP A 157 -3.89 1.27 -32.45
CA ASP A 157 -4.06 2.56 -33.12
C ASP A 157 -3.92 3.76 -32.18
N THR A 158 -4.38 3.64 -30.93
CA THR A 158 -4.31 4.70 -29.92
C THR A 158 -2.85 4.88 -29.50
N ARG A 159 -2.16 3.77 -29.22
CA ARG A 159 -0.73 3.80 -28.88
C ARG A 159 0.10 4.38 -30.03
N MET A 160 -0.22 3.98 -31.27
CA MET A 160 0.48 4.45 -32.47
C MET A 160 0.29 5.96 -32.68
N ARG A 161 -0.93 6.48 -32.47
CA ARG A 161 -1.20 7.92 -32.56
C ARG A 161 -0.45 8.72 -31.50
N GLU A 162 -0.38 8.22 -30.26
CA GLU A 162 0.37 8.89 -29.18
C GLU A 162 1.87 8.95 -29.49
N ILE A 163 2.45 7.86 -29.99
CA ILE A 163 3.86 7.81 -30.40
C ILE A 163 4.12 8.79 -31.55
N LEU A 164 3.25 8.80 -32.58
CA LEU A 164 3.39 9.73 -33.70
C LEU A 164 3.30 11.20 -33.25
N ALA A 165 2.40 11.52 -32.31
CA ALA A 165 2.26 12.87 -31.76
C ALA A 165 3.51 13.30 -30.95
N ALA A 166 4.09 12.38 -30.17
CA ALA A 166 5.32 12.65 -29.41
C ALA A 166 6.54 12.85 -30.33
N LEU A 167 6.60 12.10 -31.44
CA LEU A 167 7.67 12.20 -32.44
C LEU A 167 7.51 13.40 -33.39
N GLU A 168 6.33 14.01 -33.45
CA GLU A 168 6.06 15.16 -34.33
C GLU A 168 6.92 16.39 -33.98
N GLY A 169 7.56 16.41 -32.80
CA GLY A 169 8.62 17.36 -32.49
C GLY A 169 8.16 18.82 -32.40
N LYS A 170 6.86 19.10 -32.31
CA LYS A 170 6.29 20.47 -32.30
C LYS A 170 6.60 21.29 -31.04
N ASN A 171 7.26 20.70 -30.04
CA ASN A 171 7.73 21.38 -28.83
C ASN A 171 9.26 21.45 -28.79
N GLN A 172 9.92 21.85 -29.87
CA GLN A 172 11.32 22.25 -29.75
C GLN A 172 11.38 23.54 -28.94
N CYS A 173 12.01 23.49 -27.77
CA CYS A 173 12.37 24.68 -27.02
C CYS A 173 13.15 25.60 -27.96
N THR A 174 12.55 26.70 -28.40
CA THR A 174 13.28 27.78 -29.03
C THR A 174 14.15 28.40 -27.94
N GLU A 175 15.40 27.97 -27.90
CA GLU A 175 16.44 28.57 -27.08
C GLU A 175 16.62 30.01 -27.58
N GLN A 176 16.00 30.96 -26.86
CA GLN A 176 16.21 32.38 -27.12
C GLN A 176 17.64 32.72 -26.70
N LEU A 177 18.54 32.80 -27.68
CA LEU A 177 19.85 33.42 -27.51
C LEU A 177 19.65 34.91 -27.16
N ILE A 178 20.22 35.32 -26.03
CA ILE A 178 20.40 36.71 -25.60
C ILE A 178 21.78 37.18 -26.08
#